data_AF-A0A8T7KQD6-F1
#
_entry.id   AF-A0A8T7KQD6-F1
#
_cell.length_a   1.000
_cell.length_b   1.000
_cell.length_c   1.000
_cell.angle_alpha   90.00
_cell.angle_beta   90.00
_cell.angle_gamma   90.00
#
_symmetry.space_group_name_H-M   'P 1'
#
loop_
_entity.id
_entity.type
_entity.pdbx_description
1 polymer ?
#
loop_
_entity_poly.entity_id
_entity_poly.type
_entity_poly.pdbx_seq_one_letter_code
_entity_poly.pdbx_strand_id
1 'polypeptide(L)' 'MITFQDLFRAAEARVLASPRLKGYAEVLLADWPEAEAHWQWVLTASEDDLVAWAQEADVRSEDEEERGRG' A
#
# COMPACT_ATOMS: atom_id res chain seq x y z
N MET A 1 -15.33 -10.25 14.75
CA MET A 1 -15.35 -9.47 13.49
C MET A 1 -14.18 -8.51 13.59
N ILE A 2 -13.19 -8.61 12.70
CA ILE A 2 -12.09 -7.63 12.66
C ILE A 2 -12.69 -6.31 12.19
N THR A 3 -12.43 -5.20 12.88
CA THR A 3 -12.91 -3.89 12.45
C THR A 3 -11.98 -3.30 11.39
N PHE A 4 -12.47 -2.34 10.61
CA PHE A 4 -11.66 -1.60 9.63
C PHE A 4 -10.39 -0.99 10.26
N GLN A 5 -10.49 -0.47 11.49
CA GLN A 5 -9.34 0.05 12.24
C GLN A 5 -8.37 -1.04 12.69
N ASP A 6 -8.86 -2.21 13.11
CA ASP A 6 -7.99 -3.33 13.47
C ASP A 6 -7.24 -3.87 12.24
N LEU A 7 -7.91 -3.88 11.09
CA LEU A 7 -7.32 -4.29 9.82
C LEU A 7 -6.20 -3.33 9.41
N PHE A 8 -6.45 -2.02 9.45
CA PHE A 8 -5.43 -1.01 9.19
C PHE A 8 -4.23 -1.18 10.11
N ARG A 9 -4.45 -1.29 11.42
CA ARG A 9 -3.36 -1.44 12.41
C ARG A 9 -2.53 -2.68 12.16
N ALA A 10 -3.16 -3.78 11.73
CA ALA A 10 -2.44 -5.00 11.39
C ALA A 10 -1.59 -4.82 10.11
N ALA A 11 -2.14 -4.18 9.08
CA ALA A 11 -1.41 -3.87 7.85
C ALA A 11 -0.25 -2.91 8.11
N GLU A 12 -0.50 -1.84 8.87
CA GLU A 12 0.50 -0.86 9.31
C GLU A 12 1.64 -1.55 10.08
N ALA A 13 1.32 -2.39 11.06
CA ALA A 13 2.32 -3.12 11.81
C ALA A 13 3.20 -4.01 10.92
N ARG A 14 2.60 -4.69 9.93
CA ARG A 14 3.35 -5.53 8.96
C ARG A 14 4.27 -4.68 8.08
N VAL A 15 3.74 -3.61 7.51
CA VAL A 15 4.49 -2.71 6.61
C VAL A 15 5.65 -2.04 7.36
N LEU A 16 5.43 -1.56 8.58
CA LEU A 16 6.47 -0.90 9.37
C LEU A 16 7.51 -1.87 9.95
N ALA A 17 7.15 -3.14 10.17
CA ALA A 17 8.08 -4.16 10.64
C ALA A 17 9.09 -4.60 9.55
N SER A 18 8.74 -4.46 8.28
CA SER A 18 9.61 -4.85 7.16
C SER A 18 10.37 -3.64 6.60
N PRO A 19 11.71 -3.61 6.64
CA PRO A 19 12.50 -2.52 6.04
C PRO A 19 12.22 -2.34 4.54
N ARG A 20 11.85 -3.41 3.83
CA ARG A 20 11.53 -3.39 2.40
C ARG A 20 10.20 -2.69 2.12
N LEU A 21 9.19 -2.93 2.96
CA LEU A 21 7.85 -2.37 2.80
C LEU A 21 7.74 -0.96 3.36
N LYS A 22 8.52 -0.66 4.41
CA LYS A 22 8.49 0.64 5.10
C LYS A 22 8.72 1.83 4.16
N GLY A 23 9.55 1.65 3.12
CA GLY A 23 9.78 2.69 2.11
C GLY A 23 8.54 3.03 1.28
N TYR A 24 7.60 2.08 1.16
CA TYR A 24 6.36 2.21 0.41
C TYR A 24 5.13 2.37 1.30
N ALA A 25 5.32 2.71 2.58
CA ALA A 25 4.23 2.73 3.55
C ALA A 25 3.10 3.69 3.17
N GLU A 26 3.43 4.82 2.54
CA GLU A 26 2.45 5.80 2.08
C GLU A 26 1.48 5.22 1.04
N VAL A 27 2.02 4.47 0.07
CA VAL A 27 1.24 3.80 -0.99
C VAL A 27 0.51 2.56 -0.48
N LEU A 28 1.17 1.73 0.34
CA LEU A 28 0.59 0.46 0.84
C LEU A 28 -0.47 0.66 1.93
N LEU A 29 -0.49 1.81 2.60
CA LEU A 29 -1.43 2.13 3.68
C LEU A 29 -2.42 3.24 3.28
N ALA A 30 -2.50 3.57 2.00
CA ALA A 30 -3.39 4.62 1.51
C ALA A 30 -4.87 4.28 1.80
N ASP A 31 -5.62 5.29 2.25
CA ASP A 31 -7.04 5.17 2.61
C ASP A 31 -7.93 5.46 1.39
N TRP A 32 -8.00 4.47 0.49
CA TRP A 32 -8.86 4.50 -0.70
C TRP A 32 -10.23 3.87 -0.43
N PRO A 33 -11.25 4.07 -1.29
CA PRO A 33 -12.58 3.48 -1.09
C PRO A 33 -12.57 1.95 -0.93
N GLU A 34 -11.62 1.27 -1.57
CA GLU A 34 -11.37 -0.17 -1.49
C GLU A 34 -10.27 -0.56 -0.48
N ALA A 35 -9.90 0.33 0.44
CA ALA A 35 -8.81 0.13 1.39
C ALA A 35 -8.98 -1.12 2.25
N GLU A 36 -10.21 -1.52 2.58
CA GLU A 36 -10.44 -2.76 3.35
C GLU A 36 -9.93 -3.99 2.59
N ALA A 37 -10.32 -4.16 1.33
CA ALA A 37 -9.86 -5.28 0.51
C ALA A 37 -8.35 -5.20 0.25
N HIS A 38 -7.83 -3.98 0.06
CA HIS A 38 -6.40 -3.75 -0.11
C HIS A 38 -5.59 -4.16 1.14
N TRP A 39 -5.98 -3.72 2.34
CA TRP A 39 -5.27 -4.06 3.57
C TRP A 39 -5.36 -5.55 3.93
N GLN A 40 -6.47 -6.21 3.58
CA GLN A 40 -6.55 -7.69 3.67
C GLN A 40 -5.52 -8.37 2.75
N TRP A 41 -5.34 -7.84 1.54
CA TRP A 41 -4.29 -8.32 0.64
C TRP A 41 -2.90 -8.02 1.20
N VAL A 42 -2.63 -6.81 1.72
CA VAL A 42 -1.34 -6.45 2.37
C VAL A 42 -0.96 -7.43 3.47
N LEU A 43 -1.92 -7.91 4.24
CA LEU A 43 -1.68 -8.89 5.31
C LEU A 43 -1.29 -10.28 4.82
N THR A 44 -1.75 -10.68 3.63
CA THR A 44 -1.66 -12.06 3.14
C THR A 44 -0.68 -12.24 1.98
N ALA A 45 -0.44 -11.20 1.19
CA ALA A 45 0.47 -11.19 0.06
C ALA A 45 1.94 -11.33 0.49
N SER A 46 2.77 -11.83 -0.42
CA SER A 46 4.21 -11.89 -0.21
C SER A 46 4.83 -10.49 -0.22
N GLU A 47 5.96 -10.30 0.47
CA GLU A 47 6.64 -9.00 0.44
C GLU A 47 7.09 -8.61 -0.97
N ASP A 48 7.47 -9.57 -1.81
CA ASP A 48 7.88 -9.31 -3.19
C ASP A 48 6.72 -8.80 -4.04
N ASP A 49 5.52 -9.36 -3.88
CA ASP A 49 4.31 -8.87 -4.58
C ASP A 49 3.95 -7.45 -4.13
N LEU A 50 4.05 -7.16 -2.83
CA LEU A 50 3.78 -5.83 -2.28
C LEU A 50 4.77 -4.80 -2.80
N VAL A 51 6.06 -5.16 -2.86
CA VAL A 51 7.12 -4.28 -3.37
C VAL A 51 6.98 -4.07 -4.89
N ALA A 52 6.65 -5.11 -5.65
CA ALA A 52 6.42 -4.99 -7.08
C ALA A 52 5.23 -4.07 -7.38
N TRP A 53 4.10 -4.30 -6.71
CA TRP A 53 2.91 -3.47 -6.85
C TRP A 53 3.15 -2.03 -6.44
N ALA A 54 3.84 -1.80 -5.31
CA ALA A 54 4.12 -0.45 -4.84
C ALA A 54 4.99 0.34 -5.82
N GLN A 55 5.99 -0.30 -6.44
CA GLN A 55 6.80 0.33 -7.49
C GLN A 55 5.96 0.73 -8.71
N GLU A 56 5.02 -0.13 -9.13
CA GLU A 56 4.12 0.21 -10.25
C GLU A 56 3.16 1.36 -9.89
N ALA A 57 2.69 1.42 -8.65
CA ALA A 57 1.81 2.48 -8.16
C ALA A 57 2.53 3.83 -8.02
N ASP A 58 3.79 3.81 -7.58
CA ASP A 58 4.64 5.01 -7.44
C ASP A 58 4.94 5.63 -8.81
N VAL A 59 5.38 4.81 -9.78
CA VAL A 59 5.66 5.26 -11.16
C VAL A 59 4.41 5.84 -11.85
N ARG A 60 3.23 5.28 -11.58
CA ARG A 60 1.97 5.82 -12.14
C ARG A 60 1.63 7.21 -11.59
N SER A 61 1.97 7.48 -10.33
CA SER A 61 1.73 8.79 -9.72
C SER A 61 2.64 9.86 -10.32
N GLU A 62 3.86 9.50 -10.71
CA GLU A 62 4.80 10.40 -11.41
C GLU A 62 4.34 10.72 -12.86
N ASP A 63 3.79 9.74 -13.60
CA ASP A 63 3.37 9.93 -15.00
C ASP A 63 2.10 10.81 -15.14
N GLU A 64 1.18 10.78 -14.17
CA GLU A 64 0.00 11.66 -14.13
C GLU A 64 0.37 13.14 -13.88
N GLU A 65 1.44 13.40 -13.13
CA GLU A 65 1.90 14.77 -12.85
C GLU A 65 2.60 15.41 -14.06
N GLU A 66 3.29 14.63 -14.90
CA GLU A 66 3.85 15.11 -16.18
C GLU A 66 2.78 15.35 -17.27
N ARG A 67 1.68 14.58 -17.27
CA ARG A 67 0.58 14.75 -18.24
C ARG A 67 -0.37 15.90 -17.94
N GLY A 68 -0.38 16.42 -16.71
CA GLY A 68 -1.16 17.60 -16.31
C GLY A 68 -0.52 18.95 -16.67
N ARG A 69 0.71 18.95 -17.18
CA ARG A 69 1.51 20.16 -17.47
C ARG A 69 1.77 20.40 -18.97
N GLY A 70 0.94 19.80 -19.83
CA GLY A 70 0.98 19.95 -21.30
C GLY A 70 -0.06 20.90 -21.84
#